data_AF-A0A4R3KIR2-F1
#
_entry.id   AF-A0A4R3KIR2-F1
#
_cell.length_a   1.000
_cell.length_b   1.000
_cell.length_c   1.000
_cell.angle_alpha   90.00
_cell.angle_beta   90.00
_cell.angle_gamma   90.00
#
_symmetry.space_group_name_H-M   'P 1'
#
loop_
_entity.id
_entity.type
_entity.pdbx_description
1 polymer ?
#
loop_
_entity_poly.entity_id
_entity_poly.type
_entity_poly.pdbx_seq_one_letter_code
_entity_poly.pdbx_strand_id
1 'polypeptide(L)'
;MGHHHHHDDDHEHYYDDTKLHDNQFIFLRHYLHMLQTCEEGVHYLTKRIQHEHTLDLPMLQDCLDVFQTLEDANFLSSSLMKKVDYSTYELIKSFDQYKTQIEQVKQSIENEEVDRVVEILVGHLFPAYLEWSMEVQKRLFPRIQQ
;
A
#
# COMPACT_ATOMS: atom_id res chain seq x y z
N MET A 1 21.71 -51.36 -30.62
CA MET A 1 21.30 -50.74 -29.35
C MET A 1 22.30 -49.64 -29.04
N GLY A 2 21.87 -48.39 -29.05
CA GLY A 2 22.72 -47.23 -28.84
C GLY A 2 21.90 -45.99 -29.14
N HIS A 3 20.99 -45.66 -28.22
CA HIS A 3 20.14 -44.48 -28.36
C HIS A 3 20.89 -43.24 -27.89
N HIS A 4 20.74 -42.22 -28.74
CA HIS A 4 21.26 -40.86 -28.64
C HIS A 4 21.03 -40.18 -27.29
N HIS A 5 22.01 -39.32 -26.99
CA HIS A 5 21.90 -38.10 -26.20
C HIS A 5 20.52 -37.45 -26.29
N HIS A 6 20.01 -37.02 -25.15
CA HIS A 6 19.33 -35.74 -24.98
C HIS A 6 19.69 -35.29 -23.56
N HIS A 7 20.65 -34.37 -23.48
CA HIS A 7 20.80 -33.51 -22.32
C HIS A 7 19.67 -32.49 -22.46
N ASP A 8 18.63 -32.62 -21.64
CA ASP A 8 17.68 -31.54 -21.45
C ASP A 8 18.46 -30.44 -20.70
N ASP A 9 18.92 -29.44 -21.45
CA ASP A 9 19.33 -28.14 -20.93
C ASP A 9 18.08 -27.46 -20.36
N ASP A 10 17.75 -27.81 -19.12
CA ASP A 10 16.91 -26.98 -18.26
C ASP A 10 17.68 -25.68 -18.00
N HIS A 11 17.51 -24.72 -18.92
CA HIS A 11 17.80 -23.32 -18.66
C HIS A 11 16.80 -22.82 -17.60
N GLU A 12 17.00 -23.24 -16.34
CA GLU A 12 16.51 -22.50 -15.19
C GLU A 12 17.12 -21.10 -15.29
N HIS A 13 16.33 -20.16 -15.80
CA HIS A 13 16.64 -18.74 -15.68
C HIS A 13 16.76 -18.44 -14.20
N TYR A 14 17.99 -18.45 -13.69
CA TYR A 14 18.34 -18.03 -12.33
C TYR A 14 18.10 -16.53 -12.24
N TYR A 15 16.85 -16.15 -11.98
CA TYR A 15 16.52 -14.76 -11.71
C TYR A 15 17.19 -14.35 -10.40
N ASP A 16 18.00 -13.29 -10.45
CA ASP A 16 18.63 -12.71 -9.27
C ASP A 16 17.58 -11.95 -8.47
N ASP A 17 16.92 -12.66 -7.54
CA ASP A 17 15.88 -12.09 -6.67
C ASP A 17 16.38 -10.96 -5.73
N THR A 18 17.68 -10.63 -5.75
CA THR A 18 18.23 -9.48 -5.00
C THR A 18 18.11 -8.16 -5.78
N LYS A 19 17.63 -8.22 -7.03
CA LYS A 19 17.42 -7.07 -7.91
C LYS A 19 15.99 -7.03 -8.42
N LEU A 20 15.57 -5.82 -8.81
CA LEU A 20 14.30 -5.60 -9.47
C LEU A 20 14.45 -5.76 -10.98
N HIS A 21 13.45 -6.36 -11.60
CA HIS A 21 13.28 -6.49 -13.05
C HIS A 21 12.31 -5.44 -13.59
N ASP A 22 12.33 -5.19 -14.90
CA ASP A 22 11.54 -4.13 -15.56
C ASP A 22 10.06 -4.14 -15.17
N ASN A 23 9.42 -5.31 -15.21
CA ASN A 23 8.01 -5.45 -14.83
C ASN A 23 7.76 -5.12 -13.35
N GLN A 24 8.73 -5.40 -12.48
CA GLN A 24 8.66 -5.09 -11.05
C GLN A 24 8.85 -3.58 -10.81
N PHE A 25 9.71 -2.91 -11.58
CA PHE A 25 9.80 -1.45 -11.55
C PHE A 25 8.50 -0.78 -12.01
N ILE A 26 7.88 -1.27 -13.10
CA ILE A 26 6.59 -0.77 -13.58
C ILE A 26 5.52 -0.95 -12.50
N PHE A 27 5.46 -2.14 -11.89
CA PHE A 27 4.54 -2.41 -10.79
C PHE A 27 4.73 -1.43 -9.61
N LEU A 28 5.98 -1.23 -9.15
CA LEU A 28 6.28 -0.32 -8.05
C LEU A 28 5.93 1.15 -8.39
N ARG A 29 6.07 1.58 -9.65
CA ARG A 29 5.61 2.91 -10.09
C ARG A 29 4.09 3.05 -9.96
N HIS A 30 3.33 2.04 -10.37
CA HIS A 30 1.87 2.05 -10.20
C HIS A 30 1.46 2.01 -8.73
N TYR A 31 2.17 1.24 -7.92
CA TYR A 31 1.97 1.21 -6.48
C TYR A 31 2.19 2.60 -5.85
N LEU A 32 3.25 3.32 -6.22
CA LEU A 32 3.45 4.69 -5.73
C LEU A 32 2.36 5.66 -6.18
N HIS A 33 1.90 5.55 -7.43
CA HIS A 33 0.81 6.39 -7.92
C HIS A 33 -0.50 6.15 -7.15
N MET A 34 -0.78 4.90 -6.79
CA MET A 34 -1.91 4.56 -5.95
C MET A 34 -1.78 5.19 -4.55
N LEU A 35 -0.61 5.11 -3.92
CA LEU A 35 -0.37 5.78 -2.63
C LEU A 35 -0.66 7.28 -2.70
N GLN A 36 -0.20 7.96 -3.75
CA GLN A 36 -0.44 9.39 -3.95
C GLN A 36 -1.94 9.70 -4.11
N THR A 37 -2.65 8.89 -4.88
CA THR A 37 -4.10 9.05 -5.06
C THR A 37 -4.86 8.91 -3.74
N CYS A 38 -4.45 7.94 -2.89
CA CYS A 38 -5.01 7.80 -1.56
C CYS A 38 -4.70 9.00 -0.66
N GLU A 39 -3.47 9.52 -0.70
CA GLU A 39 -3.07 10.71 0.06
C GLU A 39 -3.95 11.91 -0.29
N GLU A 40 -4.22 12.13 -1.57
CA GLU A 40 -5.13 13.18 -2.03
C GLU A 40 -6.55 13.02 -1.45
N GLY A 41 -7.07 11.79 -1.46
CA GLY A 41 -8.38 11.46 -0.86
C GLY A 41 -8.41 11.71 0.65
N VAL A 42 -7.38 11.27 1.36
CA VAL A 42 -7.21 11.50 2.80
C VAL A 42 -7.09 12.99 3.13
N HIS A 43 -6.33 13.76 2.34
CA HIS A 43 -6.23 15.20 2.50
C HIS A 43 -7.56 15.91 2.26
N TYR A 44 -8.31 15.51 1.22
CA TYR A 44 -9.65 16.03 0.97
C TYR A 44 -10.58 15.78 2.15
N LEU A 45 -10.66 14.55 2.65
CA LEU A 45 -11.52 14.19 3.78
C LEU A 45 -11.12 14.90 5.06
N THR A 46 -9.82 14.98 5.35
CA THR A 46 -9.30 15.71 6.51
C THR A 46 -9.73 17.17 6.47
N LYS A 47 -9.61 17.82 5.30
CA LYS A 47 -10.03 19.21 5.11
C LYS A 47 -11.54 19.37 5.34
N ARG A 48 -12.36 18.49 4.77
CA ARG A 48 -13.82 18.51 4.91
C ARG A 48 -14.26 18.37 6.37
N ILE A 49 -13.63 17.46 7.11
CA ILE A 49 -13.95 17.22 8.52
C ILE A 49 -13.47 18.37 9.41
N GLN A 50 -12.20 18.77 9.29
CA GLN A 50 -11.59 19.74 10.21
C GLN A 50 -12.00 21.19 9.95
N HIS A 51 -12.21 21.58 8.69
CA HIS A 51 -12.47 22.97 8.32
C HIS A 51 -13.91 23.24 7.92
N GLU A 52 -14.56 22.28 7.28
CA GLU A 52 -15.94 22.44 6.81
C GLU A 52 -16.96 21.78 7.75
N HIS A 53 -16.47 21.03 8.77
CA HIS A 53 -17.29 20.29 9.73
C HIS A 53 -18.30 19.36 9.06
N THR A 54 -17.89 18.77 7.93
CA THR A 54 -18.71 17.84 7.15
C THR A 54 -17.96 16.55 6.89
N LEU A 55 -18.68 15.42 7.01
CA LEU A 55 -18.19 14.12 6.62
C LEU A 55 -18.79 13.73 5.27
N ASP A 56 -17.93 13.58 4.27
CA ASP A 56 -18.31 13.12 2.94
C ASP A 56 -18.31 11.58 2.93
N LEU A 57 -19.44 10.99 3.32
CA LEU A 57 -19.56 9.53 3.47
C LEU A 57 -19.26 8.74 2.19
N PRO A 58 -19.75 9.13 1.00
CA PRO A 58 -19.37 8.45 -0.25
C PRO A 58 -17.86 8.44 -0.47
N MET A 59 -17.21 9.60 -0.34
CA MET A 59 -15.75 9.69 -0.51
C MET A 59 -14.98 8.92 0.58
N LEU A 60 -15.50 8.88 1.81
CA LEU A 60 -14.94 8.05 2.87
C LEU A 60 -15.01 6.57 2.50
N GLN A 61 -16.15 6.11 1.99
CA GLN A 61 -16.31 4.72 1.58
C GLN A 61 -15.31 4.35 0.47
N ASP A 62 -15.16 5.21 -0.55
CA ASP A 62 -14.17 5.02 -1.60
C ASP A 62 -12.75 4.92 -1.02
N CYS A 63 -12.41 5.78 -0.05
CA CYS A 63 -11.11 5.73 0.62
C CYS A 63 -10.89 4.42 1.41
N LEU A 64 -11.92 3.92 2.09
CA LEU A 64 -11.85 2.66 2.85
C LEU A 64 -11.70 1.44 1.92
N ASP A 65 -12.40 1.44 0.78
CA ASP A 65 -12.29 0.40 -0.24
C ASP A 65 -10.89 0.39 -0.88
N VAL A 66 -10.31 1.58 -1.09
CA VAL A 66 -8.94 1.69 -1.57
C VAL A 66 -7.93 1.23 -0.51
N PHE A 67 -8.14 1.49 0.78
CA PHE A 67 -7.27 0.92 1.83
C PHE A 67 -7.28 -0.61 1.83
N GLN A 68 -8.41 -1.23 1.49
CA GLN A 68 -8.47 -2.68 1.32
C GLN A 68 -7.64 -3.14 0.10
N THR A 69 -7.77 -2.45 -1.02
CA THR A 69 -6.98 -2.74 -2.24
C THR A 69 -5.48 -2.52 -2.03
N LEU A 70 -5.14 -1.54 -1.19
CA LEU A 70 -3.77 -1.22 -0.81
C LEU A 70 -3.11 -2.36 -0.04
N GLU A 71 -3.86 -3.15 0.71
CA GLU A 71 -3.34 -4.33 1.41
C GLU A 71 -2.73 -5.35 0.44
N ASP A 72 -3.45 -5.66 -0.64
CA ASP A 72 -2.98 -6.60 -1.67
C ASP A 72 -1.74 -6.06 -2.39
N ALA A 73 -1.75 -4.77 -2.72
CA ALA A 73 -0.61 -4.11 -3.34
C ALA A 73 0.60 -4.04 -2.39
N ASN A 74 0.38 -3.86 -1.08
CA ASN A 74 1.40 -3.88 -0.05
C ASN A 74 2.02 -5.27 0.08
N PHE A 75 1.21 -6.33 0.03
CA PHE A 75 1.71 -7.70 0.06
C PHE A 75 2.66 -7.97 -1.12
N LEU A 76 2.26 -7.61 -2.33
CA LEU A 76 3.09 -7.78 -3.52
C LEU A 76 4.34 -6.90 -3.47
N SER A 77 4.19 -5.62 -3.14
CA SER A 77 5.31 -4.66 -3.09
C SER A 77 6.33 -5.04 -2.02
N SER A 78 5.87 -5.40 -0.82
CA SER A 78 6.76 -5.85 0.26
C SER A 78 7.48 -7.15 -0.14
N SER A 79 6.80 -8.10 -0.78
CA SER A 79 7.40 -9.35 -1.26
C SER A 79 8.56 -9.11 -2.24
N LEU A 80 8.42 -8.14 -3.16
CA LEU A 80 9.50 -7.71 -4.04
C LEU A 80 10.69 -7.15 -3.25
N MET A 81 10.42 -6.39 -2.20
CA MET A 81 11.46 -5.76 -1.39
C MET A 81 12.14 -6.70 -0.41
N LYS A 82 11.56 -7.87 -0.09
CA LYS A 82 12.04 -8.77 0.97
C LYS A 82 13.53 -9.14 0.85
N LYS A 83 14.01 -9.38 -0.38
CA LYS A 83 15.41 -9.72 -0.67
C LYS A 83 16.21 -8.51 -1.19
N VAL A 84 15.56 -7.50 -1.75
CA VAL A 84 16.18 -6.30 -2.33
C VAL A 84 16.55 -5.27 -1.25
N ASP A 85 15.63 -5.03 -0.31
CA ASP A 85 15.80 -4.10 0.80
C ASP A 85 14.83 -4.47 1.93
N TYR A 86 15.34 -5.22 2.90
CA TYR A 86 14.57 -5.69 4.03
C TYR A 86 13.93 -4.55 4.85
N SER A 87 14.59 -3.38 4.92
CA SER A 87 14.04 -2.24 5.67
C SER A 87 12.80 -1.67 5.00
N THR A 88 12.79 -1.62 3.67
CA THR A 88 11.61 -1.20 2.89
C THR A 88 10.51 -2.27 2.94
N TYR A 89 10.86 -3.55 2.98
CA TYR A 89 9.90 -4.64 3.21
C TYR A 89 9.15 -4.49 4.54
N GLU A 90 9.86 -4.31 5.66
CA GLU A 90 9.25 -4.12 6.98
C GLU A 90 8.38 -2.87 7.03
N LEU A 91 8.83 -1.77 6.41
CA LEU A 91 8.07 -0.53 6.33
C LEU A 91 6.75 -0.72 5.56
N ILE A 92 6.76 -1.35 4.38
CA ILE A 92 5.50 -1.57 3.64
C ILE A 92 4.57 -2.48 4.44
N LYS A 93 5.12 -3.52 5.07
CA LYS A 93 4.35 -4.47 5.88
C LYS A 93 3.75 -3.83 7.13
N SER A 94 4.35 -2.77 7.68
CA SER A 94 3.82 -2.10 8.87
C SER A 94 2.44 -1.49 8.67
N PHE A 95 1.94 -1.38 7.43
CA PHE A 95 0.56 -0.98 7.15
C PHE A 95 -0.48 -1.86 7.86
N ASP A 96 -0.16 -3.13 8.12
CA ASP A 96 -1.03 -4.06 8.85
C ASP A 96 -1.49 -3.52 10.21
N GLN A 97 -0.73 -2.62 10.81
CA GLN A 97 -1.07 -1.98 12.08
C GLN A 97 -2.33 -1.11 12.03
N TYR A 98 -2.79 -0.72 10.83
CA TYR A 98 -3.96 0.14 10.63
C TYR A 98 -5.27 -0.62 10.44
N LYS A 99 -5.21 -1.95 10.25
CA LYS A 99 -6.37 -2.81 10.00
C LYS A 99 -7.43 -2.67 11.08
N THR A 100 -6.99 -2.66 12.34
CA THR A 100 -7.89 -2.53 13.49
C THR A 100 -8.68 -1.21 13.44
N GLN A 101 -8.01 -0.09 13.12
CA GLN A 101 -8.64 1.22 13.02
C GLN A 101 -9.58 1.31 11.82
N ILE A 102 -9.21 0.71 10.68
CA ILE A 102 -10.07 0.64 9.49
C ILE A 102 -11.37 -0.11 9.81
N GLU A 103 -11.27 -1.26 10.48
CA GLU A 103 -12.46 -2.03 10.88
C GLU A 103 -13.31 -1.30 11.93
N GLN A 104 -12.68 -0.60 12.88
CA GLN A 104 -13.40 0.25 13.82
C GLN A 104 -14.16 1.37 13.13
N VAL A 105 -13.58 2.01 12.10
CA VAL A 105 -14.28 3.02 11.30
C VAL A 105 -15.50 2.41 10.60
N LYS A 106 -15.34 1.28 9.91
CA LYS A 106 -16.46 0.60 9.24
C LYS A 106 -17.59 0.29 10.22
N GLN A 107 -17.26 -0.28 11.36
CA GLN A 107 -18.25 -0.60 12.40
C GLN A 107 -18.95 0.65 12.95
N SER A 108 -18.21 1.74 13.20
CA SER A 108 -18.80 2.99 13.68
C SER A 108 -19.66 3.69 12.62
N ILE A 109 -19.37 3.52 11.32
CA ILE A 109 -20.27 3.96 10.24
C ILE A 109 -21.59 3.18 10.31
N GLU A 110 -21.54 1.86 10.43
CA GLU A 110 -22.73 0.99 10.51
C GLU A 110 -23.61 1.31 11.72
N ASN A 111 -22.98 1.71 12.84
CA ASN A 111 -23.66 2.10 14.07
C ASN A 111 -24.07 3.59 14.10
N GLU A 112 -23.87 4.34 13.02
CA GLU A 112 -24.16 5.78 12.92
C GLU A 112 -23.41 6.65 13.96
N GLU A 113 -22.25 6.18 14.43
CA GLU A 113 -21.41 6.85 15.45
C GLU A 113 -20.46 7.89 14.83
N VAL A 114 -21.01 8.96 14.24
CA VAL A 114 -20.24 9.94 13.45
C VAL A 114 -19.08 10.57 14.24
N ASP A 115 -19.28 10.95 15.50
CA ASP A 115 -18.22 11.55 16.31
C ASP A 115 -17.03 10.60 16.50
N ARG A 116 -17.31 9.31 16.67
CA ARG A 116 -16.28 8.27 16.81
C ARG A 116 -15.56 8.00 15.49
N VAL A 117 -16.28 8.02 14.37
CA VAL A 117 -15.67 7.95 13.03
C VAL A 117 -14.66 9.08 12.86
N VAL A 118 -15.07 10.32 13.17
CA VAL A 118 -14.20 11.50 13.07
C VAL A 118 -12.98 11.39 13.99
N GLU A 119 -13.18 10.95 15.24
CA GLU A 119 -12.11 10.73 16.21
C GLU A 119 -11.06 9.75 15.67
N ILE A 120 -11.49 8.59 15.17
CA ILE A 120 -10.57 7.57 14.65
C ILE A 120 -9.86 8.08 13.39
N LEU A 121 -10.60 8.67 12.44
CA LEU A 121 -10.03 9.13 11.18
C LEU A 121 -9.00 10.23 11.39
N VAL A 122 -9.41 11.32 12.03
CA VAL A 122 -8.60 12.54 12.13
C VAL A 122 -7.58 12.45 13.26
N GLY A 123 -7.93 11.80 14.37
CA GLY A 123 -7.05 11.65 15.52
C GLY A 123 -5.96 10.60 15.32
N HIS A 124 -6.21 9.59 14.49
CA HIS A 124 -5.35 8.40 14.42
C HIS A 124 -5.03 7.94 13.00
N LEU A 125 -6.03 7.53 12.22
CA LEU A 125 -5.80 6.79 10.98
C LEU A 125 -5.17 7.64 9.89
N PHE A 126 -5.74 8.81 9.59
CA PHE A 126 -5.26 9.68 8.50
C PHE A 126 -3.86 10.23 8.74
N PRO A 127 -3.52 10.82 9.90
CA PRO A 127 -2.15 11.32 10.13
C PRO A 127 -1.11 10.19 10.02
N ALA A 128 -1.39 9.03 10.62
CA ALA A 128 -0.46 7.90 10.60
C ALA A 128 -0.30 7.32 9.18
N TYR A 129 -1.39 7.24 8.41
CA TYR A 129 -1.36 6.82 7.02
C TYR A 129 -0.49 7.75 6.15
N LEU A 130 -0.68 9.07 6.27
CA LEU A 130 0.07 10.07 5.50
C LEU A 130 1.56 10.03 5.83
N GLU A 131 1.92 9.85 7.10
CA GLU A 131 3.32 9.71 7.51
C GLU A 131 3.95 8.43 6.93
N TRP A 132 3.24 7.30 7.04
CA TRP A 132 3.70 6.01 6.52
C TRP A 132 3.87 6.03 5.00
N SER A 133 2.88 6.51 4.26
CA SER A 133 2.89 6.56 2.80
C SER A 133 4.01 7.46 2.28
N MET A 134 4.24 8.61 2.91
CA MET A 134 5.38 9.48 2.61
C MET A 134 6.72 8.77 2.84
N GLU A 135 6.90 8.01 3.93
CA GLU A 135 8.14 7.28 4.18
C GLU A 135 8.35 6.14 3.17
N VAL A 136 7.29 5.39 2.81
CA VAL A 136 7.34 4.37 1.75
C VAL A 136 7.78 5.00 0.42
N GLN A 137 7.15 6.11 0.04
CA GLN A 137 7.50 6.86 -1.16
C GLN A 137 8.97 7.27 -1.15
N LYS A 138 9.47 7.87 -0.06
CA LYS A 138 10.89 8.28 0.08
C LYS A 138 11.86 7.12 -0.14
N ARG A 139 11.51 5.91 0.32
CA ARG A 139 12.35 4.72 0.15
C ARG A 139 12.33 4.14 -1.26
N LEU A 140 11.17 4.19 -1.93
CA LEU A 140 11.00 3.59 -3.25
C LEU A 140 11.38 4.53 -4.41
N PHE A 141 11.12 5.84 -4.30
CA PHE A 141 11.39 6.81 -5.37
C PHE A 141 12.80 6.74 -5.98
N PRO A 142 13.89 6.71 -5.18
CA PRO A 142 15.25 6.66 -5.72
C PRO A 142 15.56 5.38 -6.52
N ARG A 143 14.77 4.32 -6.31
CA ARG A 143 14.97 3.01 -6.93
C ARG A 143 14.24 2.93 -8.28
N ILE A 144 13.09 3.58 -8.41
CA ILE A 144 12.22 3.47 -9.60
C ILE A 144 12.48 4.54 -10.68
N GLN A 145 13.32 5.55 -10.41
CA GLN A 145 13.71 6.61 -11.35
C GLN A 145 15.01 6.33 -12.13
N GLN A 146 15.63 5.18 -11.89
CA GLN A 146 16.76 4.67 -12.66
C GLN A 146 16.27 4.04 -13.96
#